data_AF-A0A177LTB7-F1
#
_entry.id   AF-A0A177LTB7-F1
#
_cell.length_a   1.000
_cell.length_b   1.000
_cell.length_c   1.000
_cell.angle_alpha   90.00
_cell.angle_beta   90.00
_cell.angle_gamma   90.00
#
_symmetry.space_group_name_H-M   'P 1'
#
loop_
_entity.id
_entity.type
_entity.pdbx_description
1 polymer ?
#
loop_
_entity_poly.entity_id
_entity_poly.type
_entity_poly.pdbx_seq_one_letter_code
_entity_poly.pdbx_strand_id
1 'polypeptide(L)'
;MKIFTIILFSCFSTFISAQICSCSETPYLDDLISCKTTAFQNGTKIYWEFDCNSSWITFQNGALKKKIFELDKDEMEFSGRLGYKSWTEFGNSFLIENSVVSGCCQPDEYILYDKITGDKISDLGTLVFIEKIGEKPFVLTIKNNDDLIFTNLNDNKSYVVKIPKDKIAKTLENSNELYAENLFGNVQIKNGLLSIELKYKISKKRKWKKEIITFDVNKAENNHRQSALQ
;
A
#
# COMPACT_ATOMS: atom_id res chain seq x y z
N MET A 1 63.21 30.11 4.43
CA MET A 1 62.16 31.01 4.95
C MET A 1 60.81 30.39 4.60
N LYS A 2 59.91 30.30 5.58
CA LYS A 2 58.76 29.37 5.63
C LYS A 2 57.68 29.72 4.58
N ILE A 3 57.24 28.72 3.82
CA ILE A 3 56.01 28.76 3.01
C ILE A 3 54.86 28.41 3.96
N PHE A 4 53.98 29.37 4.24
CA PHE A 4 52.75 29.14 5.00
C PHE A 4 51.66 28.67 4.04
N THR A 5 51.36 27.38 4.06
CA THR A 5 50.19 26.82 3.38
C THR A 5 48.97 27.03 4.27
N ILE A 6 48.08 27.95 3.88
CA ILE A 6 46.79 28.16 4.55
C ILE A 6 45.84 27.06 4.05
N ILE A 7 45.54 26.09 4.92
CA ILE A 7 44.48 25.12 4.68
C ILE A 7 43.15 25.78 5.06
N LEU A 8 42.42 26.24 4.06
CA LEU A 8 41.06 26.76 4.21
C LEU A 8 40.12 25.58 4.47
N PHE A 9 39.83 25.32 5.75
CA PHE A 9 38.86 24.30 6.15
C PHE A 9 37.45 24.85 5.86
N SER A 10 36.96 24.66 4.64
CA SER A 10 35.57 24.94 4.27
C SER A 10 34.66 23.97 5.02
N CYS A 11 34.15 24.41 6.18
CA CYS A 11 32.99 23.82 6.83
C CYS A 11 31.79 23.96 5.87
N PHE A 12 31.61 22.96 5.00
CA PHE A 12 30.30 22.71 4.42
C PHE A 12 29.37 22.30 5.57
N SER A 13 28.65 23.27 6.11
CA SER A 13 27.48 23.01 6.93
C SER A 13 26.45 22.31 6.05
N THR A 14 26.47 20.98 6.04
CA THR A 14 25.34 20.21 5.57
C THR A 14 24.17 20.61 6.44
N PHE A 15 23.26 21.43 5.92
CA PHE A 15 21.96 21.68 6.52
C PHE A 15 21.24 20.33 6.58
N ILE A 16 21.41 19.62 7.69
CA ILE A 16 20.52 18.51 8.04
C ILE A 16 19.21 19.20 8.36
N SER A 17 18.29 19.25 7.39
CA SER A 17 16.92 19.68 7.65
C SER A 17 16.37 18.75 8.71
N ALA A 18 16.24 19.27 9.93
CA ALA A 18 15.62 18.56 11.02
C ALA A 18 14.16 18.25 10.63
N GLN A 19 13.69 17.08 11.06
CA GLN A 19 12.30 16.65 10.89
C GLN A 19 11.39 17.60 11.69
N ILE A 20 10.30 18.08 11.07
CA ILE A 20 9.35 19.00 11.74
C ILE A 20 8.23 18.17 12.36
N CYS A 21 8.05 18.27 13.67
CA CYS A 21 7.18 17.37 14.46
C CYS A 21 6.65 18.05 15.72
N SER A 22 6.03 19.22 15.56
CA SER A 22 5.50 19.95 16.71
C SER A 22 4.56 21.05 16.26
N CYS A 23 3.52 21.30 17.05
CA CYS A 23 2.74 22.52 16.95
C CYS A 23 2.45 23.11 18.34
N SER A 24 2.86 24.35 18.58
CA SER A 24 2.62 25.03 19.85
C SER A 24 1.16 25.38 20.11
N GLU A 25 0.34 25.53 19.06
CA GLU A 25 -1.09 25.83 19.17
C GLU A 25 -1.90 24.60 19.63
N THR A 26 -1.46 23.40 19.25
CA THR A 26 -2.16 22.13 19.49
C THR A 26 -1.18 21.05 19.98
N PRO A 27 -0.64 21.19 21.21
CA PRO A 27 0.40 20.30 21.73
C PRO A 27 -0.03 18.84 21.88
N TYR A 28 -1.35 18.55 21.91
CA TYR A 28 -1.86 17.18 21.94
C TYR A 28 -1.55 16.40 20.65
N LEU A 29 -1.22 17.07 19.54
CA LEU A 29 -0.82 16.41 18.29
C LEU A 29 0.49 15.64 18.44
N ASP A 30 1.37 16.06 19.35
CA ASP A 30 2.65 15.38 19.62
C ASP A 30 2.44 13.93 20.10
N ASP A 31 1.32 13.66 20.79
CA ASP A 31 0.92 12.33 21.25
C ASP A 31 0.18 11.52 20.17
N LEU A 32 -0.45 12.19 19.21
CA LEU A 32 -1.26 11.55 18.15
C LEU A 32 -0.42 11.19 16.91
N ILE A 33 0.48 12.08 16.49
CA ILE A 33 1.23 11.95 15.24
C ILE A 33 2.63 11.42 15.53
N SER A 34 2.82 10.11 15.36
CA SER A 34 4.14 9.50 15.55
C SER A 34 5.09 9.90 14.43
N CYS A 35 6.01 10.80 14.74
CA CYS A 35 7.14 11.17 13.89
C CYS A 35 8.26 10.12 13.81
N LYS A 36 8.01 8.87 14.20
CA LYS A 36 9.03 7.83 14.16
C LYS A 36 9.43 7.53 12.72
N THR A 37 10.73 7.59 12.45
CA THR A 37 11.28 7.16 11.16
C THR A 37 11.26 5.65 11.00
N THR A 38 10.63 5.20 9.92
CA THR A 38 10.81 3.83 9.42
C THR A 38 11.93 3.82 8.40
N ALA A 39 12.95 2.99 8.62
CA ALA A 39 14.04 2.79 7.68
C ALA A 39 13.87 1.44 6.96
N PHE A 40 13.96 1.47 5.65
CA PHE A 40 13.97 0.30 4.77
C PHE A 40 15.37 -0.28 4.63
N GLN A 41 15.46 -1.52 4.14
CA GLN A 41 16.73 -2.25 3.99
C GLN A 41 17.73 -1.52 3.09
N ASN A 42 17.25 -0.79 2.08
CA ASN A 42 18.09 -0.01 1.17
C ASN A 42 18.46 1.39 1.72
N GLY A 43 18.07 1.71 2.96
CA GLY A 43 18.32 3.00 3.59
C GLY A 43 17.28 4.09 3.25
N THR A 44 16.29 3.80 2.41
CA THR A 44 15.11 4.66 2.23
C THR A 44 14.40 4.85 3.57
N LYS A 45 13.87 6.04 3.82
CA LYS A 45 13.16 6.41 5.04
C LYS A 45 11.75 6.89 4.71
N ILE A 46 10.78 6.48 5.53
CA ILE A 46 9.42 7.00 5.50
C ILE A 46 9.03 7.43 6.91
N TYR A 47 8.47 8.63 7.03
CA TYR A 47 8.07 9.21 8.32
C TYR A 47 7.00 10.27 8.16
N TRP A 48 6.20 10.42 9.20
CA TRP A 48 5.33 11.58 9.36
C TRP A 48 6.12 12.80 9.80
N GLU A 49 5.67 13.97 9.36
CA GLU A 49 6.05 15.30 9.81
C GLU A 49 4.77 16.11 10.01
N PHE A 50 4.81 17.12 10.88
CA PHE A 50 3.69 18.03 11.04
C PHE A 50 4.12 19.37 11.64
N ASP A 51 3.42 20.44 11.27
CA ASP A 51 3.50 21.77 11.84
C ASP A 51 2.11 22.24 12.35
N CYS A 52 1.87 23.54 12.49
CA CYS A 52 0.54 24.05 12.88
C CYS A 52 -0.47 24.21 11.74
N ASN A 53 -0.11 23.81 10.53
CA ASN A 53 -0.90 23.99 9.31
C ASN A 53 -1.23 22.68 8.60
N SER A 54 -0.41 21.65 8.76
CA SER A 54 -0.57 20.37 8.05
C SER A 54 0.23 19.25 8.72
N SER A 55 -0.19 18.02 8.46
CA SER A 55 0.63 16.84 8.67
C SER A 55 0.88 16.15 7.34
N TRP A 56 2.05 15.57 7.15
CA TRP A 56 2.41 14.94 5.88
C TRP A 56 3.37 13.76 6.06
N ILE A 57 3.39 12.88 5.06
CA ILE A 57 4.37 11.80 4.99
C ILE A 57 5.48 12.18 4.03
N THR A 58 6.70 12.07 4.54
CA THR A 58 7.92 12.24 3.78
C THR A 58 8.50 10.89 3.40
N PHE A 59 8.77 10.73 2.11
CA PHE A 59 9.69 9.75 1.55
C PHE A 59 11.07 10.38 1.41
N GLN A 60 12.12 9.66 1.82
CA GLN A 60 13.50 10.10 1.66
C GLN A 60 14.41 8.95 1.22
N ASN A 61 15.17 9.17 0.13
CA ASN A 61 16.22 8.26 -0.32
C ASN A 61 17.49 9.06 -0.68
N GLY A 62 18.51 9.00 0.18
CA GLY A 62 19.68 9.86 0.06
C GLY A 62 19.31 11.35 0.12
N ALA A 63 19.63 12.08 -0.95
CA ALA A 63 19.31 13.50 -1.09
C ALA A 63 17.88 13.76 -1.62
N LEU A 64 17.22 12.73 -2.16
CA LEU A 64 15.84 12.85 -2.63
C LEU A 64 14.90 12.89 -1.41
N LYS A 65 14.12 13.97 -1.26
CA LYS A 65 13.06 14.13 -0.26
C LYS A 65 11.77 14.49 -0.98
N LYS A 66 10.68 13.78 -0.72
CA LYS A 66 9.38 13.98 -1.37
C LYS A 66 8.25 13.86 -0.37
N LYS A 67 7.32 14.81 -0.41
CA LYS A 67 6.03 14.69 0.27
C LYS A 67 5.14 13.76 -0.56
N ILE A 68 4.72 12.64 -0.01
CA ILE A 68 3.91 11.63 -0.73
C ILE A 68 2.44 11.60 -0.29
N PHE A 69 2.12 12.26 0.82
CA PHE A 69 0.77 12.40 1.35
C PHE A 69 0.70 13.62 2.27
N GLU A 70 -0.47 14.26 2.37
CA GLU A 70 -0.70 15.45 3.19
C GLU A 70 -2.14 15.48 3.69
N LEU A 71 -2.32 15.87 4.95
CA LEU A 71 -3.57 16.30 5.55
C LEU A 71 -3.44 17.77 5.92
N ASP A 72 -4.48 18.54 5.64
CA ASP A 72 -4.53 19.95 6.04
C ASP A 72 -4.79 20.10 7.55
N LYS A 73 -4.79 21.35 8.01
CA LYS A 73 -4.95 21.74 9.43
C LYS A 73 -6.18 21.11 10.07
N ASP A 74 -7.28 21.03 9.33
CA ASP A 74 -8.57 20.59 9.87
C ASP A 74 -8.64 19.06 9.98
N GLU A 75 -7.76 18.35 9.26
CA GLU A 75 -7.70 16.88 9.23
C GLU A 75 -6.49 16.28 9.96
N MET A 76 -5.57 17.11 10.47
CA MET A 76 -4.33 16.64 11.12
C MET A 76 -4.56 15.64 12.25
N GLU A 77 -5.64 15.79 13.02
CA GLU A 77 -5.99 14.87 14.11
C GLU A 77 -6.32 13.44 13.64
N PHE A 78 -6.54 13.26 12.33
CA PHE A 78 -6.74 11.97 11.70
C PHE A 78 -5.46 11.37 11.10
N SER A 79 -4.29 11.97 11.31
CA SER A 79 -3.01 11.39 10.87
C SER A 79 -2.84 9.96 11.37
N GLY A 80 -2.43 9.06 10.47
CA GLY A 80 -2.34 7.63 10.78
C GLY A 80 -3.69 6.90 10.91
N ARG A 81 -4.81 7.59 10.63
CA ARG A 81 -6.19 7.02 10.62
C ARG A 81 -6.92 7.29 9.30
N LEU A 82 -6.76 8.47 8.73
CA LEU A 82 -7.26 8.88 7.42
C LEU A 82 -6.11 8.91 6.42
N GLY A 83 -6.37 8.45 5.20
CA GLY A 83 -5.35 8.33 4.18
C GLY A 83 -4.30 7.29 4.56
N TYR A 84 -3.01 7.67 4.51
CA TYR A 84 -1.91 6.70 4.59
C TYR A 84 -1.64 6.29 6.03
N LYS A 85 -2.07 5.08 6.41
CA LYS A 85 -2.02 4.59 7.79
C LYS A 85 -0.76 3.81 8.10
N SER A 86 -0.34 2.95 7.17
CA SER A 86 0.80 2.06 7.35
C SER A 86 1.53 1.83 6.04
N TRP A 87 2.79 1.41 6.14
CA TRP A 87 3.59 1.02 5.00
C TRP A 87 4.37 -0.27 5.28
N THR A 88 4.50 -1.13 4.27
CA THR A 88 5.28 -2.37 4.33
C THR A 88 6.28 -2.42 3.19
N GLU A 89 7.56 -2.69 3.51
CA GLU A 89 8.64 -2.80 2.52
C GLU A 89 8.58 -4.14 1.76
N PHE A 90 8.84 -4.08 0.45
CA PHE A 90 9.10 -5.23 -0.42
C PHE A 90 10.38 -5.01 -1.24
N GLY A 91 10.68 -5.93 -2.16
CA GLY A 91 11.94 -5.96 -2.92
C GLY A 91 12.33 -4.61 -3.53
N ASN A 92 11.54 -4.13 -4.51
CA ASN A 92 11.77 -2.84 -5.19
C ASN A 92 10.70 -1.78 -4.89
N SER A 93 9.71 -2.13 -4.08
CA SER A 93 8.54 -1.30 -3.80
C SER A 93 8.24 -1.27 -2.31
N PHE A 94 7.33 -0.38 -1.92
CA PHE A 94 6.65 -0.48 -0.65
C PHE A 94 5.16 -0.28 -0.87
N LEU A 95 4.38 -0.90 0.00
CA LEU A 95 2.93 -0.92 -0.08
C LEU A 95 2.36 -0.05 1.01
N ILE A 96 1.53 0.91 0.63
CA ILE A 96 0.80 1.80 1.52
C ILE A 96 -0.61 1.25 1.74
N GLU A 97 -1.01 1.17 3.00
CA GLU A 97 -2.40 0.98 3.40
C GLU A 97 -3.07 2.35 3.54
N ASN A 98 -4.09 2.58 2.73
CA ASN A 98 -4.80 3.84 2.58
C ASN A 98 -6.25 3.69 3.03
N SER A 99 -6.66 4.46 4.04
CA SER A 99 -8.05 4.47 4.47
C SER A 99 -8.81 5.65 3.90
N VAL A 100 -9.95 5.35 3.30
CA VAL A 100 -10.80 6.33 2.61
C VAL A 100 -11.65 7.14 3.61
N VAL A 101 -11.84 6.64 4.83
CA VAL A 101 -12.59 7.31 5.89
C VAL A 101 -11.89 7.20 7.23
N SER A 102 -11.97 8.24 8.05
CA SER A 102 -11.48 8.25 9.43
C SER A 102 -12.42 7.42 10.31
N GLY A 103 -12.28 6.09 10.33
CA GLY A 103 -13.18 5.24 11.09
C GLY A 103 -13.03 3.76 10.87
N CYS A 104 -14.07 3.01 11.24
CA CYS A 104 -14.17 1.60 10.94
C CYS A 104 -14.90 1.39 9.62
N CYS A 105 -14.89 0.13 9.19
CA CYS A 105 -15.99 -0.43 8.43
C CYS A 105 -15.98 -0.13 6.92
N GLN A 106 -14.90 0.43 6.38
CA GLN A 106 -14.55 0.32 4.96
C GLN A 106 -13.23 -0.44 4.82
N PRO A 107 -13.10 -1.36 3.84
CA PRO A 107 -11.83 -1.97 3.51
C PRO A 107 -10.81 -0.90 3.12
N ASP A 108 -9.59 -0.99 3.65
CA ASP A 108 -8.51 -0.10 3.25
C ASP A 108 -8.12 -0.40 1.79
N GLU A 109 -7.81 0.66 1.06
CA GLU A 109 -7.22 0.59 -0.27
C GLU A 109 -5.71 0.45 -0.16
N TYR A 110 -5.11 -0.19 -1.16
CA TYR A 110 -3.69 -0.46 -1.17
C TYR A 110 -3.03 0.25 -2.34
N ILE A 111 -1.94 0.96 -2.08
CA ILE A 111 -1.22 1.77 -3.07
C ILE A 111 0.23 1.34 -3.10
N LEU A 112 0.73 1.06 -4.30
CA LEU A 112 2.09 0.60 -4.51
C LEU A 112 2.99 1.77 -4.92
N TYR A 113 4.13 1.90 -4.26
CA TYR A 113 5.13 2.92 -4.51
C TYR A 113 6.49 2.32 -4.82
N ASP A 114 7.25 3.01 -5.65
CA ASP A 114 8.64 2.66 -5.95
C ASP A 114 9.55 3.07 -4.79
N LYS A 115 10.36 2.13 -4.31
CA LYS A 115 11.19 2.31 -3.10
C LYS A 115 12.41 3.21 -3.33
N ILE A 116 12.80 3.41 -4.59
CA ILE A 116 13.99 4.18 -4.96
C ILE A 116 13.61 5.64 -5.23
N THR A 117 12.51 5.86 -5.94
CA THR A 117 12.07 7.17 -6.43
C THR A 117 10.99 7.82 -5.56
N GLY A 118 10.21 7.03 -4.81
CA GLY A 118 9.05 7.54 -4.09
C GLY A 118 7.90 7.92 -5.03
N ASP A 119 7.93 7.44 -6.28
CA ASP A 119 6.84 7.62 -7.23
C ASP A 119 5.75 6.55 -7.03
N LYS A 120 4.50 6.96 -7.19
CA LYS A 120 3.36 6.05 -7.14
C LYS A 120 3.40 5.15 -8.37
N ILE A 121 3.43 3.84 -8.16
CA ILE A 121 3.39 2.84 -9.23
C ILE A 121 1.94 2.59 -9.65
N SER A 122 1.07 2.27 -8.68
CA SER A 122 -0.32 1.89 -8.97
C SER A 122 -1.20 1.96 -7.72
N ASP A 123 -2.45 2.37 -7.90
CA ASP A 123 -3.53 2.14 -6.94
C ASP A 123 -4.04 0.71 -7.15
N LEU A 124 -3.88 -0.19 -6.18
CA LEU A 124 -4.23 -1.61 -6.32
C LEU A 124 -5.71 -1.88 -6.04
N GLY A 125 -6.37 -1.02 -5.27
CA GLY A 125 -7.76 -1.17 -4.87
C GLY A 125 -7.89 -1.74 -3.45
N THR A 126 -9.08 -2.21 -3.11
CA THR A 126 -9.46 -2.65 -1.77
C THR A 126 -8.92 -4.04 -1.45
N LEU A 127 -8.45 -4.24 -0.22
CA LEU A 127 -7.81 -5.49 0.19
C LEU A 127 -8.79 -6.67 0.27
N VAL A 128 -8.42 -7.77 -0.38
CA VAL A 128 -9.01 -9.10 -0.13
C VAL A 128 -8.11 -9.94 0.75
N PHE A 129 -6.82 -10.00 0.41
CA PHE A 129 -5.84 -10.84 1.10
C PHE A 129 -4.43 -10.35 0.81
N ILE A 130 -3.52 -10.50 1.77
CA ILE A 130 -2.11 -10.19 1.59
C ILE A 130 -1.26 -11.32 2.18
N GLU A 131 -0.37 -11.87 1.34
CA GLU A 131 0.71 -12.72 1.80
C GLU A 131 1.98 -11.88 1.89
N LYS A 132 2.40 -11.59 3.12
CA LYS A 132 3.59 -10.77 3.39
C LYS A 132 4.86 -11.62 3.47
N ILE A 133 4.73 -12.93 3.73
CA ILE A 133 5.86 -13.80 4.06
C ILE A 133 5.92 -14.96 3.07
N GLY A 134 7.11 -15.22 2.53
CA GLY A 134 7.34 -16.36 1.63
C GLY A 134 8.18 -15.97 0.42
N GLU A 135 8.44 -16.94 -0.46
CA GLU A 135 9.26 -16.71 -1.66
C GLU A 135 8.59 -15.75 -2.67
N LYS A 136 7.26 -15.67 -2.65
CA LYS A 136 6.46 -14.81 -3.53
C LYS A 136 5.39 -14.06 -2.72
N PRO A 137 5.73 -12.97 -2.03
CA PRO A 137 4.74 -12.09 -1.42
C PRO A 137 3.80 -11.53 -2.49
N PHE A 138 2.51 -11.49 -2.19
CA PHE A 138 1.49 -11.02 -3.12
C PHE A 138 0.32 -10.38 -2.38
N VAL A 139 -0.45 -9.61 -3.12
CA VAL A 139 -1.72 -9.06 -2.65
C VAL A 139 -2.84 -9.40 -3.62
N LEU A 140 -4.01 -9.73 -3.08
CA LEU A 140 -5.27 -9.82 -3.78
C LEU A 140 -6.10 -8.60 -3.45
N THR A 141 -6.59 -7.93 -4.49
CA THR A 141 -7.36 -6.69 -4.39
C THR A 141 -8.56 -6.72 -5.31
N ILE A 142 -9.61 -5.97 -5.00
CA ILE A 142 -10.71 -5.71 -5.91
C ILE A 142 -10.54 -4.32 -6.52
N LYS A 143 -10.71 -4.24 -7.85
CA LYS A 143 -10.60 -2.99 -8.60
C LYS A 143 -11.65 -2.95 -9.72
N ASN A 144 -12.14 -1.77 -10.08
CA ASN A 144 -12.94 -1.50 -11.30
C ASN A 144 -14.01 -2.56 -11.66
N ASN A 145 -15.23 -2.47 -11.09
CA ASN A 145 -16.34 -3.40 -11.37
C ASN A 145 -16.09 -4.85 -10.93
N ASP A 146 -15.56 -5.03 -9.72
CA ASP A 146 -15.40 -6.34 -9.08
C ASP A 146 -14.32 -7.26 -9.70
N ASP A 147 -13.36 -6.71 -10.46
CA ASP A 147 -12.22 -7.50 -10.94
C ASP A 147 -11.30 -7.83 -9.76
N LEU A 148 -11.07 -9.12 -9.53
CA LEU A 148 -10.09 -9.60 -8.57
C LEU A 148 -8.71 -9.60 -9.21
N ILE A 149 -7.79 -8.85 -8.61
CA ILE A 149 -6.44 -8.64 -9.13
C ILE A 149 -5.45 -9.30 -8.20
N PHE A 150 -4.60 -10.17 -8.76
CA PHE A 150 -3.40 -10.68 -8.11
C PHE A 150 -2.22 -9.79 -8.48
N THR A 151 -1.51 -9.26 -7.48
CA THR A 151 -0.29 -8.48 -7.70
C THR A 151 0.88 -9.13 -6.97
N ASN A 152 1.93 -9.48 -7.71
CA ASN A 152 3.19 -9.94 -7.15
C ASN A 152 3.97 -8.73 -6.61
N LEU A 153 4.28 -8.74 -5.32
CA LEU A 153 4.89 -7.58 -4.63
C LEU A 153 6.41 -7.50 -4.82
N ASN A 154 7.04 -8.55 -5.37
CA ASN A 154 8.47 -8.51 -5.69
C ASN A 154 8.76 -7.79 -7.01
N ASP A 155 7.94 -8.02 -8.04
CA ASP A 155 8.14 -7.46 -9.38
C ASP A 155 7.04 -6.49 -9.84
N ASN A 156 6.08 -6.19 -8.95
CA ASN A 156 4.99 -5.25 -9.13
C ASN A 156 4.02 -5.60 -10.27
N LYS A 157 4.02 -6.84 -10.76
CA LYS A 157 3.13 -7.24 -11.85
C LYS A 157 1.76 -7.67 -11.35
N SER A 158 0.74 -7.20 -12.04
CA SER A 158 -0.66 -7.47 -11.74
C SER A 158 -1.32 -8.32 -12.82
N TYR A 159 -2.21 -9.22 -12.40
CA TYR A 159 -2.94 -10.13 -13.27
C TYR A 159 -4.39 -10.24 -12.81
N VAL A 160 -5.32 -10.21 -13.76
CA VAL A 160 -6.74 -10.40 -13.49
C VAL A 160 -7.02 -11.88 -13.20
N VAL A 161 -7.56 -12.16 -12.02
CA VAL A 161 -8.09 -13.47 -11.65
C VAL A 161 -9.53 -13.55 -12.16
N LYS A 162 -9.79 -14.51 -13.04
CA LYS A 162 -11.12 -14.65 -13.65
C LYS A 162 -12.15 -15.08 -12.62
N ILE A 163 -13.20 -14.28 -12.47
CA ILE A 163 -14.38 -14.59 -11.68
C ILE A 163 -15.57 -14.81 -12.63
N PRO A 164 -16.49 -15.73 -12.32
CA PRO A 164 -17.70 -15.86 -13.11
C PRO A 164 -18.46 -14.54 -13.18
N LYS A 165 -18.84 -14.15 -14.40
CA LYS A 165 -19.48 -12.86 -14.69
C LYS A 165 -20.74 -12.63 -13.83
N ASP A 166 -20.90 -11.38 -13.38
CA ASP A 166 -22.00 -10.88 -12.53
C ASP A 166 -22.14 -11.56 -11.16
N LYS A 167 -21.23 -12.47 -10.78
CA LYS A 167 -21.42 -13.28 -9.58
C LYS A 167 -21.29 -12.48 -8.29
N ILE A 168 -20.38 -11.51 -8.28
CA ILE A 168 -20.17 -10.59 -7.16
C ILE A 168 -21.37 -9.66 -7.05
N ALA A 169 -21.64 -8.86 -8.10
CA ALA A 169 -22.82 -8.00 -8.18
C ALA A 169 -24.13 -8.71 -7.75
N LYS A 170 -24.46 -9.87 -8.34
CA LYS A 170 -25.67 -10.63 -7.96
C LYS A 170 -25.64 -11.11 -6.51
N THR A 171 -24.47 -11.43 -5.96
CA THR A 171 -24.37 -11.85 -4.56
C THR A 171 -24.62 -10.68 -3.62
N LEU A 172 -24.06 -9.50 -3.91
CA LEU A 172 -24.29 -8.29 -3.14
C LEU A 172 -25.77 -7.92 -3.14
N GLU A 173 -26.43 -7.91 -4.30
CA GLU A 173 -27.88 -7.66 -4.43
C GLU A 173 -28.77 -8.64 -3.63
N ASN A 174 -28.30 -9.88 -3.48
CA ASN A 174 -29.04 -10.97 -2.85
C ASN A 174 -28.65 -11.22 -1.38
N SER A 175 -27.75 -10.42 -0.83
CA SER A 175 -27.24 -10.58 0.53
C SER A 175 -27.29 -9.27 1.32
N ASN A 176 -26.77 -9.31 2.54
CA ASN A 176 -26.57 -8.13 3.38
C ASN A 176 -25.08 -7.74 3.42
N GLU A 177 -24.25 -8.32 2.56
CA GLU A 177 -22.83 -7.95 2.44
C GLU A 177 -22.74 -6.60 1.73
N LEU A 178 -21.99 -5.68 2.34
CA LEU A 178 -21.79 -4.33 1.81
C LEU A 178 -20.61 -4.26 0.84
N TYR A 179 -19.65 -5.15 1.01
CA TYR A 179 -18.32 -5.09 0.40
C TYR A 179 -18.02 -6.40 -0.32
N ALA A 180 -17.51 -6.30 -1.54
CA ALA A 180 -17.22 -7.46 -2.38
C ALA A 180 -16.08 -8.31 -1.80
N GLU A 181 -15.14 -7.67 -1.11
CA GLU A 181 -13.97 -8.25 -0.45
C GLU A 181 -14.39 -9.29 0.59
N ASN A 182 -15.50 -9.03 1.30
CA ASN A 182 -16.05 -9.93 2.29
C ASN A 182 -16.56 -11.24 1.67
N LEU A 183 -16.76 -11.31 0.36
CA LEU A 183 -17.19 -12.51 -0.33
C LEU A 183 -16.07 -13.54 -0.48
N PHE A 184 -14.83 -13.13 -0.28
CA PHE A 184 -13.67 -13.99 -0.43
C PHE A 184 -13.17 -14.49 0.92
N GLY A 185 -12.60 -15.68 0.93
CA GLY A 185 -12.01 -16.28 2.12
C GLY A 185 -11.01 -17.36 1.76
N ASN A 186 -10.36 -17.92 2.78
CA ASN A 186 -9.43 -19.06 2.70
C ASN A 186 -8.58 -19.05 1.42
N VAL A 187 -7.58 -18.16 1.39
CA VAL A 187 -6.64 -18.03 0.27
C VAL A 187 -5.44 -18.92 0.54
N GLN A 188 -5.07 -19.73 -0.45
CA GLN A 188 -3.92 -20.63 -0.36
C GLN A 188 -3.17 -20.66 -1.70
N ILE A 189 -1.85 -20.70 -1.64
CA ILE A 189 -1.01 -20.91 -2.82
C ILE A 189 -0.18 -22.18 -2.62
N LYS A 190 -0.24 -23.10 -3.58
CA LYS A 190 0.55 -24.34 -3.57
C LYS A 190 1.07 -24.63 -4.96
N ASN A 191 2.39 -24.79 -5.09
CA ASN A 191 3.06 -25.08 -6.36
C ASN A 191 2.69 -24.09 -7.48
N GLY A 192 2.53 -22.80 -7.14
CA GLY A 192 2.12 -21.75 -8.09
C GLY A 192 0.64 -21.73 -8.47
N LEU A 193 -0.17 -22.64 -7.92
CA LEU A 193 -1.62 -22.61 -8.06
C LEU A 193 -2.24 -21.89 -6.85
N LEU A 194 -2.82 -20.73 -7.10
CA LEU A 194 -3.59 -19.96 -6.13
C LEU A 194 -5.03 -20.51 -6.09
N SER A 195 -5.54 -20.76 -4.89
CA SER A 195 -6.92 -21.17 -4.62
C SER A 195 -7.57 -20.16 -3.68
N ILE A 196 -8.77 -19.70 -4.04
CA ILE A 196 -9.49 -18.64 -3.33
C ILE A 196 -10.93 -19.12 -3.12
N GLU A 197 -11.42 -19.14 -1.89
CA GLU A 197 -12.83 -19.41 -1.63
C GLU A 197 -13.67 -18.18 -1.97
N LEU A 198 -14.70 -18.36 -2.79
CA LEU A 198 -15.74 -17.35 -3.04
C LEU A 198 -17.06 -17.85 -2.45
N LYS A 199 -17.61 -17.10 -1.49
CA LYS A 199 -18.97 -17.30 -0.96
C LYS A 199 -19.96 -16.50 -1.81
N TYR A 200 -21.07 -17.12 -2.20
CA TYR A 200 -22.05 -16.49 -3.08
C TYR A 200 -23.49 -16.87 -2.72
N LYS A 201 -24.44 -16.03 -3.16
CA LYS A 201 -25.86 -16.20 -2.85
C LYS A 201 -26.71 -15.95 -4.09
N ILE A 202 -27.42 -17.01 -4.53
CA ILE A 202 -28.18 -17.00 -5.78
C ILE A 202 -29.48 -16.18 -5.67
N SER A 203 -30.08 -16.11 -4.47
CA SER A 203 -31.24 -15.26 -4.19
C SER A 203 -31.38 -15.01 -2.70
N LYS A 204 -32.09 -13.94 -2.31
CA LYS A 204 -32.28 -13.55 -0.90
C LYS A 204 -32.74 -14.68 0.04
N LYS A 205 -33.58 -15.59 -0.44
CA LYS A 205 -34.16 -16.71 0.34
C LYS A 205 -33.30 -17.98 0.37
N ARG A 206 -32.27 -18.09 -0.49
CA ARG A 206 -31.44 -19.30 -0.58
C ARG A 206 -30.26 -19.24 0.39
N LYS A 207 -29.77 -20.41 0.79
CA LYS A 207 -28.57 -20.55 1.63
C LYS A 207 -27.34 -20.09 0.86
N TRP A 208 -26.34 -19.60 1.60
CA TRP A 208 -25.00 -19.33 1.08
C TRP A 208 -24.39 -20.58 0.47
N LYS A 209 -23.68 -20.39 -0.63
CA LYS A 209 -22.87 -21.41 -1.29
C LYS A 209 -21.42 -20.95 -1.32
N LYS A 210 -20.52 -21.89 -1.54
CA LYS A 210 -19.08 -21.66 -1.69
C LYS A 210 -18.59 -22.32 -2.97
N GLU A 211 -17.59 -21.74 -3.58
CA GLU A 211 -16.81 -22.36 -4.64
C GLU A 211 -15.35 -21.95 -4.52
N ILE A 212 -14.47 -22.70 -5.18
CA ILE A 212 -13.05 -22.39 -5.22
C ILE A 212 -12.72 -21.83 -6.61
N ILE A 213 -12.20 -20.60 -6.62
CA ILE A 213 -11.59 -19.99 -7.80
C ILE A 213 -10.12 -20.40 -7.79
N THR A 214 -9.61 -20.85 -8.94
CA THR A 214 -8.21 -21.20 -9.11
C THR A 214 -7.53 -20.29 -10.12
N PHE A 215 -6.26 -19.98 -9.85
CA PHE A 215 -5.43 -19.13 -10.71
C PHE A 215 -4.00 -19.68 -10.76
N ASP A 216 -3.53 -19.96 -11.97
CA ASP A 216 -2.15 -20.43 -12.20
C ASP A 216 -1.22 -19.23 -12.37
N VAL A 217 -0.49 -18.92 -11.29
CA VAL A 217 0.43 -17.78 -11.22
C VAL A 217 1.60 -17.96 -12.20
N ASN A 218 2.16 -19.16 -12.28
CA ASN A 218 3.33 -19.44 -13.11
C ASN A 218 2.99 -19.27 -14.60
N LYS A 219 1.81 -19.75 -15.01
CA LYS A 219 1.33 -19.59 -16.38
C LYS A 219 1.11 -18.11 -16.73
N ALA A 220 0.53 -17.33 -15.82
CA ALA A 220 0.31 -15.91 -16.04
C ALA A 220 1.63 -15.12 -16.20
N GLU A 221 2.60 -15.39 -15.32
CA GLU A 221 3.94 -14.78 -15.38
C GLU A 221 4.68 -15.12 -16.69
N ASN A 222 4.58 -16.37 -17.17
CA ASN A 222 5.23 -16.81 -18.40
C ASN A 222 4.64 -16.17 -19.66
N ASN A 223 3.31 -16.10 -19.75
CA ASN A 223 2.63 -15.46 -20.89
C ASN A 223 3.00 -13.98 -21.01
N HIS A 224 3.10 -13.27 -19.88
CA HIS A 224 3.50 -11.86 -19.87
C HIS A 224 4.97 -11.67 -20.33
N ARG A 225 5.87 -12.61 -20.03
CA ARG A 225 7.27 -12.52 -20.50
C ARG A 225 7.36 -12.65 -22.02
N GLN A 226 6.54 -13.51 -22.62
CA GLN A 226 6.52 -13.72 -24.07
C GLN A 226 5.96 -12.52 -24.83
N SER A 227 4.95 -11.83 -24.29
CA SER A 227 4.37 -10.63 -24.91
C SER A 227 5.27 -9.39 -24.83
N ALA A 228 6.26 -9.35 -23.93
CA ALA A 228 7.19 -8.23 -23.78
C ALA A 228 8.45 -8.34 -24.68
N LEU A 229 8.60 -9.45 -25.41
CA LEU A 229 9.74 -9.72 -26.31
C LEU A 229 9.36 -9.61 -27.81
N GLN A 230 8.12 -9.21 -28.10
CA GLN A 230 7.62 -8.91 -29.45
C GLN A 230 7.50 -7.41 -29.63
#